data_AF-A0A2V2LDM2-F1
#
_entry.id   AF-A0A2V2LDM2-F1
#
_cell.length_a   1.000
_cell.length_b   1.000
_cell.length_c   1.000
_cell.angle_alpha   90.00
_cell.angle_beta   90.00
_cell.angle_gamma   90.00
#
_symmetry.space_group_name_H-M   'P 1'
#
loop_
_entity.id
_entity.type
_entity.pdbx_description
1 polymer ?
#
loop_
_entity_poly.entity_id
_entity_poly.type
_entity_poly.pdbx_seq_one_letter_code
_entity_poly.pdbx_strand_id
1 'polypeptide(L)'
;MSESRNSRLRRPETLTALGIILVAAGFLIPTSNLRAISALLPAAMLIGLIVLSVVLLLADQRTASAGEKAAPVTKAPKRVIGAFLLIVGYALATDFIGFYVSTTVTIPLVAWVFGYRSPLGLLIATVIVVGTIWAIFDFGMSQDFPTGRLWGG
;
A
#
# COMPACT_ATOMS: atom_id res chain seq x y z
N MET A 1 -6.01 -17.01 -36.72
CA MET A 1 -5.88 -15.60 -36.25
C MET A 1 -6.35 -15.38 -34.80
N SER A 2 -6.21 -16.36 -33.89
CA SER A 2 -6.69 -16.26 -32.49
C SER A 2 -5.60 -16.33 -31.41
N GLU A 3 -4.34 -16.64 -31.74
CA GLU A 3 -3.28 -16.83 -30.73
C GLU A 3 -2.75 -15.53 -30.10
N SER A 4 -2.79 -14.38 -30.80
CA SER A 4 -2.17 -13.14 -30.28
C SER A 4 -2.96 -12.50 -29.14
N ARG A 5 -4.29 -12.67 -29.10
CA ARG A 5 -5.16 -12.00 -28.10
C ARG A 5 -5.05 -12.64 -26.72
N ASN A 6 -4.90 -13.97 -26.66
CA ASN A 6 -4.81 -14.72 -25.41
C ASN A 6 -3.45 -14.49 -24.71
N SER A 7 -2.39 -14.25 -25.49
CA SER A 7 -1.06 -13.89 -24.98
C SER A 7 -1.05 -12.51 -24.30
N ARG A 8 -1.80 -11.53 -24.82
CA ARG A 8 -1.87 -10.16 -24.27
C ARG A 8 -2.56 -10.08 -22.91
N LEU A 9 -3.64 -10.84 -22.71
CA LEU A 9 -4.40 -10.83 -21.45
C LEU A 9 -3.72 -11.60 -20.32
N ARG A 10 -2.81 -12.53 -20.66
CA ARG A 10 -2.03 -13.31 -19.69
C ARG A 10 -0.70 -12.65 -19.31
N ARG A 11 -0.43 -11.44 -19.81
CA ARG A 11 0.75 -10.69 -19.39
C ARG A 11 0.68 -10.43 -17.89
N PRO A 12 1.76 -10.72 -17.13
CA PRO A 12 1.74 -10.58 -15.68
C PRO A 12 1.47 -9.14 -15.23
N GLU A 13 1.80 -8.12 -16.03
CA GLU A 13 1.42 -6.72 -15.78
C GLU A 13 -0.10 -6.49 -15.89
N THR A 14 -0.73 -7.01 -16.94
CA THR A 14 -2.20 -6.97 -17.11
C THR A 14 -2.91 -7.70 -15.96
N LEU A 15 -2.41 -8.88 -15.56
CA LEU A 15 -2.95 -9.62 -14.41
C LEU A 15 -2.80 -8.85 -13.10
N THR A 16 -1.65 -8.19 -12.90
CA THR A 16 -1.40 -7.37 -11.70
C THR A 16 -2.35 -6.17 -11.66
N ALA A 17 -2.51 -5.45 -12.77
CA ALA A 17 -3.43 -4.32 -12.85
C ALA A 17 -4.88 -4.74 -12.58
N LEU A 18 -5.34 -5.85 -13.17
CA LEU A 18 -6.67 -6.39 -12.91
C LEU A 18 -6.84 -6.80 -11.44
N GLY A 19 -5.84 -7.44 -10.86
CA GLY A 19 -5.83 -7.80 -9.44
C GLY A 19 -5.95 -6.59 -8.53
N ILE A 20 -5.18 -5.52 -8.79
CA ILE A 20 -5.25 -4.27 -8.01
C ILE A 20 -6.65 -3.65 -8.14
N ILE A 21 -7.21 -3.58 -9.35
CA ILE A 21 -8.55 -3.02 -9.58
C ILE A 21 -9.60 -3.80 -8.79
N LEU A 22 -9.58 -5.14 -8.87
CA LEU A 22 -10.56 -5.98 -8.17
C LEU A 22 -10.46 -5.83 -6.65
N VAL A 23 -9.24 -5.86 -6.09
CA VAL A 23 -9.02 -5.71 -4.65
C VAL A 23 -9.41 -4.31 -4.18
N ALA A 24 -9.01 -3.26 -4.90
CA ALA A 24 -9.32 -1.89 -4.55
C ALA A 24 -10.84 -1.61 -4.63
N ALA A 25 -11.51 -2.11 -5.67
CA ALA A 25 -12.96 -2.02 -5.80
C ALA A 25 -13.68 -2.78 -4.67
N GLY A 26 -13.17 -3.95 -4.28
CA GLY A 26 -13.68 -4.70 -3.13
C GLY A 26 -13.57 -3.90 -1.82
N PHE A 27 -12.45 -3.22 -1.58
CA PHE A 27 -12.25 -2.40 -0.38
C PHE A 27 -13.02 -1.07 -0.37
N LEU A 28 -13.54 -0.61 -1.51
CA LEU A 28 -14.45 0.53 -1.53
C LEU A 28 -15.79 0.22 -0.84
N ILE A 29 -16.24 -1.04 -0.85
CA ILE A 29 -17.49 -1.47 -0.20
C ILE A 29 -17.47 -1.24 1.32
N PRO A 30 -16.47 -1.72 2.09
CA PRO A 30 -16.40 -1.39 3.51
C PRO A 30 -16.12 0.09 3.77
N THR A 31 -15.43 0.78 2.85
CA THR A 31 -15.15 2.21 2.97
C THR A 31 -16.44 3.05 2.90
N SER A 32 -17.43 2.65 2.10
CA SER A 32 -18.73 3.35 2.05
C SER A 32 -19.54 3.23 3.34
N ASN A 33 -19.18 2.33 4.26
CA ASN A 33 -19.81 2.21 5.57
C ASN A 33 -19.17 3.11 6.65
N LEU A 34 -18.07 3.79 6.33
CA LEU A 34 -17.41 4.73 7.25
C LEU A 34 -18.10 6.10 7.22
N ARG A 35 -17.94 6.88 8.30
CA ARG A 35 -18.35 8.29 8.30
C ARG A 35 -17.61 9.04 7.18
N ALA A 36 -18.29 9.97 6.52
CA ALA A 36 -17.77 10.67 5.33
C ALA A 36 -16.37 11.27 5.53
N ILE A 37 -16.07 11.82 6.71
CA ILE A 37 -14.76 12.39 7.05
C ILE A 37 -13.67 11.30 7.10
N SER A 38 -13.96 10.15 7.73
CA SER A 38 -13.03 9.02 7.85
C SER A 38 -12.91 8.22 6.55
N ALA A 39 -13.94 8.26 5.68
CA ALA A 39 -13.97 7.57 4.39
C ALA A 39 -13.15 8.28 3.31
N LEU A 40 -12.95 9.59 3.42
CA LEU A 40 -12.39 10.43 2.35
C LEU A 40 -10.98 9.99 1.96
N LEU A 41 -10.10 9.77 2.93
CA LEU A 41 -8.72 9.37 2.67
C LEU A 41 -8.62 7.94 2.09
N PRO A 42 -9.23 6.90 2.70
CA PRO A 42 -9.26 5.56 2.12
C PRO A 42 -9.88 5.54 0.71
N ALA A 43 -11.01 6.22 0.51
CA ALA A 43 -11.68 6.26 -0.79
C ALA A 43 -10.80 6.93 -1.85
N ALA A 44 -10.19 8.07 -1.55
CA ALA A 44 -9.30 8.76 -2.47
C ALA A 44 -8.10 7.89 -2.87
N MET A 45 -7.49 7.19 -1.91
CA MET A 45 -6.38 6.26 -2.19
C MET A 45 -6.82 5.08 -3.07
N LEU A 46 -7.96 4.46 -2.77
CA LEU A 46 -8.49 3.32 -3.53
C LEU A 46 -8.88 3.73 -4.95
N ILE A 47 -9.55 4.87 -5.11
CA ILE A 47 -9.89 5.43 -6.43
C ILE A 47 -8.62 5.77 -7.19
N GLY A 48 -7.64 6.41 -6.55
CA GLY A 48 -6.33 6.71 -7.14
C GLY A 48 -5.61 5.45 -7.62
N LEU A 49 -5.61 4.37 -6.83
CA LEU A 49 -5.04 3.08 -7.21
C LEU A 49 -5.76 2.47 -8.42
N ILE A 50 -7.09 2.56 -8.49
CA ILE A 50 -7.87 2.10 -9.65
C ILE A 50 -7.46 2.89 -10.90
N VAL A 51 -7.43 4.23 -10.82
CA VAL A 51 -7.04 5.09 -11.93
C VAL A 51 -5.62 4.77 -12.42
N LEU A 52 -4.66 4.68 -11.51
CA LEU A 52 -3.27 4.33 -11.86
C LEU A 52 -3.17 2.93 -12.47
N SER A 53 -3.95 1.97 -11.98
CA SER A 53 -3.98 0.61 -12.54
C SER A 53 -4.60 0.56 -13.94
N VAL A 54 -5.61 1.39 -14.21
CA VAL A 54 -6.17 1.56 -15.55
C VAL A 54 -5.12 2.18 -16.48
N VAL A 55 -4.41 3.21 -16.04
CA VAL A 55 -3.31 3.82 -16.80
C VAL A 55 -2.22 2.78 -17.11
N LEU A 56 -1.82 1.97 -16.12
CA LEU A 56 -0.86 0.88 -16.31
C LEU A 56 -1.35 -0.14 -17.33
N LEU A 57 -2.63 -0.53 -17.27
CA LEU A 57 -3.23 -1.47 -18.21
C LEU A 57 -3.24 -0.88 -19.64
N LEU A 58 -3.63 0.38 -19.80
CA LEU A 58 -3.60 1.05 -21.10
C LEU A 58 -2.18 1.15 -21.67
N ALA A 59 -1.19 1.47 -20.82
CA ALA A 59 0.22 1.49 -21.20
C ALA A 59 0.70 0.09 -21.63
N ASP A 60 0.40 -0.95 -20.84
CA ASP A 60 0.79 -2.33 -21.13
C ASP A 60 0.17 -2.85 -22.44
N GLN A 61 -1.10 -2.52 -22.70
CA GLN A 61 -1.78 -2.89 -23.95
C GLN A 61 -1.21 -2.16 -25.17
N ARG A 62 -0.78 -0.89 -25.01
CA ARG A 62 -0.06 -0.15 -26.06
C ARG A 62 1.28 -0.82 -26.38
N THR A 63 2.08 -1.13 -25.36
CA THR A 63 3.35 -1.83 -25.50
C THR A 63 3.19 -3.23 -26.09
N ALA A 64 2.15 -3.98 -25.69
CA ALA A 64 1.82 -5.28 -26.27
C ALA A 64 1.44 -5.20 -27.75
N SER A 65 0.79 -4.09 -28.15
CA SER A 65 0.41 -3.83 -29.54
C SER A 65 1.61 -3.45 -30.41
N ALA A 66 2.64 -2.85 -29.82
CA ALA A 66 3.94 -2.58 -30.46
C ALA A 66 4.81 -3.85 -30.62
N GLY A 67 4.38 -5.01 -30.10
CA GLY A 67 5.08 -6.29 -30.26
C GLY A 67 6.21 -6.53 -29.25
N GLU A 68 6.32 -5.69 -28.21
CA GLU A 68 7.33 -5.87 -27.17
C GLU A 68 7.01 -7.09 -26.28
N LYS A 69 8.05 -7.86 -25.94
CA LYS A 69 7.92 -9.05 -25.07
C LYS A 69 7.71 -8.63 -23.61
N ALA A 70 6.83 -9.34 -22.91
CA ALA A 70 6.57 -9.10 -21.49
C ALA A 70 7.83 -9.29 -20.65
N ALA A 71 8.12 -8.33 -19.78
CA ALA A 71 9.21 -8.44 -18.83
C ALA A 71 8.77 -9.29 -17.64
N PRO A 72 9.67 -10.08 -17.02
CA PRO A 72 9.33 -10.79 -15.79
C PRO A 72 9.08 -9.78 -14.66
N VAL A 73 7.86 -9.80 -14.12
CA VAL A 73 7.38 -8.88 -13.06
C VAL A 73 8.11 -9.09 -11.72
N THR A 74 8.64 -10.28 -11.46
CA THR A 74 9.35 -10.59 -10.22
C THR A 74 10.82 -10.95 -10.47
N LYS A 75 11.67 -9.92 -10.57
CA LYS A 75 13.14 -10.11 -10.57
C LYS A 75 13.69 -10.49 -9.18
N ALA A 76 12.94 -10.26 -8.11
CA ALA A 76 13.38 -10.48 -6.73
C ALA A 76 12.23 -10.97 -5.80
N PRO A 77 11.79 -12.24 -5.91
CA PRO A 77 10.64 -12.76 -5.15
C PRO A 77 10.80 -12.64 -3.63
N LYS A 78 12.03 -12.79 -3.10
CA LYS A 78 12.32 -12.62 -1.66
C LYS A 78 11.99 -11.21 -1.16
N ARG A 79 12.21 -10.17 -1.98
CA ARG A 79 11.88 -8.78 -1.62
C ARG A 79 10.37 -8.55 -1.57
N VAL A 80 9.62 -9.18 -2.47
CA VAL A 80 8.14 -9.10 -2.50
C VAL A 80 7.55 -9.78 -1.27
N ILE A 81 8.01 -10.99 -0.96
CA ILE A 81 7.58 -11.71 0.24
C ILE A 81 7.93 -10.90 1.51
N GLY A 82 9.14 -10.35 1.58
CA GLY A 82 9.55 -9.49 2.70
C GLY A 82 8.67 -8.25 2.86
N ALA A 83 8.33 -7.56 1.77
CA ALA A 83 7.42 -6.42 1.81
C ALA A 83 6.02 -6.81 2.29
N PHE A 84 5.49 -7.95 1.83
CA PHE A 84 4.20 -8.46 2.28
C PHE A 84 4.21 -8.81 3.77
N LEU A 85 5.25 -9.50 4.23
CA LEU A 85 5.42 -9.83 5.66
C LEU A 85 5.56 -8.58 6.53
N LEU A 86 6.21 -7.52 6.05
CA LEU A 86 6.29 -6.24 6.77
C LEU A 86 4.92 -5.59 6.91
N ILE A 87 4.10 -5.61 5.85
CA ILE A 87 2.73 -5.06 5.89
C ILE A 87 1.87 -5.85 6.89
N VAL A 88 1.87 -7.19 6.79
CA VAL A 88 1.11 -8.05 7.71
C VAL A 88 1.60 -7.87 9.15
N GLY A 89 2.91 -7.84 9.35
CA GLY A 89 3.52 -7.62 10.67
C GLY A 89 3.13 -6.27 11.27
N TYR A 90 3.12 -5.21 10.47
CA TYR A 90 2.68 -3.88 10.91
C TYR A 90 1.18 -3.86 11.25
N ALA A 91 0.33 -4.50 10.45
CA ALA A 91 -1.10 -4.59 10.72
C ALA A 91 -1.38 -5.32 12.05
N LEU A 92 -0.71 -6.45 12.28
CA LEU A 92 -0.79 -7.19 13.55
C LEU A 92 -0.24 -6.34 14.70
N ALA A 93 0.92 -5.71 14.55
CA ALA A 93 1.48 -4.85 15.60
C ALA A 93 0.52 -3.71 15.97
N THR A 94 -0.11 -3.07 14.97
CA THR A 94 -1.09 -2.01 15.22
C THR A 94 -2.30 -2.51 16.00
N ASP A 95 -2.76 -3.72 15.72
CA ASP A 95 -3.87 -4.37 16.44
C ASP A 95 -3.50 -4.76 17.87
N PHE A 96 -2.27 -5.23 18.12
CA PHE A 96 -1.84 -5.68 19.45
C PHE A 96 -1.30 -4.54 20.35
N ILE A 97 -0.33 -3.77 19.87
CA ILE A 97 0.42 -2.77 20.65
C ILE A 97 0.05 -1.32 20.31
N GLY A 98 -0.83 -1.10 19.32
CA GLY A 98 -1.33 0.22 18.95
C GLY A 98 -0.55 0.90 17.83
N PHE A 99 -1.21 1.86 17.17
CA PHE A 99 -0.75 2.53 15.95
C PHE A 99 0.52 3.35 16.15
N TYR A 100 0.60 4.16 17.21
CA TYR A 100 1.77 5.02 17.40
C TYR A 100 3.03 4.20 17.69
N VAL A 101 2.93 3.20 18.57
CA VAL A 101 4.05 2.33 18.92
C VAL A 101 4.48 1.51 17.70
N SER A 102 3.54 0.89 16.98
CA SER A 102 3.84 0.12 15.77
C SER A 102 4.51 0.99 14.71
N THR A 103 3.98 2.20 14.46
CA THR A 103 4.50 3.12 13.44
C THR A 103 5.91 3.62 13.78
N THR A 104 6.17 4.00 15.03
CA THR A 104 7.49 4.45 15.49
C THR A 104 8.57 3.39 15.31
N VAL A 105 8.21 2.10 15.41
CA VAL A 105 9.13 0.98 15.17
C VAL A 105 9.24 0.64 13.68
N THR A 106 8.11 0.61 12.97
CA THR A 106 8.06 0.18 11.57
C THR A 106 8.76 1.15 10.63
N ILE A 107 8.63 2.47 10.82
CA ILE A 107 9.29 3.48 9.96
C ILE A 107 10.80 3.25 9.87
N PRO A 108 11.57 3.24 10.99
CA PRO A 108 13.00 3.03 10.94
C PRO A 108 13.37 1.62 10.47
N LEU A 109 12.59 0.60 10.85
CA LEU A 109 12.83 -0.79 10.44
C LEU A 109 12.73 -0.95 8.92
N VAL A 110 11.68 -0.42 8.31
CA VAL A 110 11.49 -0.44 6.86
C VAL A 110 12.63 0.31 6.18
N ALA A 111 12.90 1.56 6.59
CA ALA A 111 13.97 2.34 5.99
C ALA A 111 15.34 1.64 6.09
N TRP A 112 15.62 0.97 7.20
CA TRP A 112 16.83 0.16 7.39
C TRP A 112 16.89 -1.05 6.45
N VAL A 113 15.77 -1.79 6.30
CA VAL A 113 15.65 -2.93 5.37
C VAL A 113 15.85 -2.49 3.91
N PHE A 114 15.39 -1.29 3.56
CA PHE A 114 15.58 -0.70 2.23
C PHE A 114 16.95 -0.04 2.04
N GLY A 115 17.84 -0.10 3.03
CA GLY A 115 19.25 0.28 2.91
C GLY A 115 19.61 1.68 3.41
N TYR A 116 18.67 2.41 4.02
CA TYR A 116 18.97 3.69 4.65
C TYR A 116 19.61 3.46 6.03
N ARG A 117 20.84 3.95 6.22
CA ARG A 117 21.70 3.57 7.34
C ARG A 117 22.08 4.73 8.27
N SER A 118 21.48 5.91 8.12
CA SER A 118 21.80 7.05 8.99
C SER A 118 20.87 7.09 10.21
N PRO A 119 21.36 6.79 11.44
CA PRO A 119 20.48 6.68 12.61
C PRO A 119 19.83 8.02 12.98
N LEU A 120 20.56 9.13 12.83
CA LEU A 120 20.02 10.46 13.06
C LEU A 120 18.93 10.83 12.05
N GLY A 121 19.14 10.52 10.77
CA GLY A 121 18.14 10.76 9.73
C GLY A 121 16.89 9.92 9.95
N LEU A 122 17.03 8.67 10.39
CA LEU A 122 15.91 7.81 10.75
C LEU A 122 15.12 8.36 11.93
N LEU A 123 15.80 8.81 12.98
CA LEU A 123 15.14 9.39 14.15
C LEU A 123 14.35 10.64 13.76
N ILE A 124 14.97 11.57 13.04
CA ILE A 124 14.33 12.81 12.59
C ILE A 124 13.13 12.50 11.69
N ALA A 125 13.30 11.62 10.69
CA ALA A 125 12.20 11.23 9.80
C ALA A 125 11.05 10.60 10.58
N THR A 126 11.34 9.75 11.57
CA THR A 126 10.32 9.11 12.41
C THR A 126 9.56 10.15 13.23
N VAL A 127 10.27 11.08 13.89
CA VAL A 127 9.64 12.16 14.66
C VAL A 127 8.78 13.06 13.78
N ILE A 128 9.27 13.45 12.61
CA ILE A 128 8.52 14.30 11.67
C ILE A 128 7.26 13.57 11.21
N VAL A 129 7.36 12.32 10.76
CA VAL A 129 6.21 11.57 10.24
C VAL A 129 5.18 11.33 11.33
N VAL A 130 5.59 10.76 12.47
CA VAL A 130 4.67 10.45 13.57
C VAL A 130 4.07 11.72 14.16
N GLY A 131 4.89 12.76 14.37
CA GLY A 131 4.44 14.05 14.89
C GLY A 131 3.48 14.76 13.95
N THR A 132 3.69 14.69 12.63
CA THR A 132 2.76 15.26 11.64
C THR A 132 1.44 14.51 11.63
N ILE A 133 1.47 13.17 11.66
CA ILE A 133 0.26 12.35 11.74
C ILE A 133 -0.54 12.70 13.01
N TRP A 134 0.14 12.78 14.16
CA TRP A 134 -0.49 13.18 15.40
C TRP A 134 -1.10 14.60 15.31
N ALA A 135 -0.35 15.58 14.81
CA ALA A 135 -0.82 16.96 14.71
C ALA A 135 -2.05 17.12 13.79
N ILE A 136 -2.10 16.38 12.68
CA ILE A 136 -3.20 16.49 11.72
C ILE A 136 -4.41 15.67 12.20
N PHE A 137 -4.21 14.40 12.52
CA PHE A 137 -5.33 13.47 12.69
C PHE A 137 -5.85 13.42 14.12
N ASP A 138 -4.97 13.38 15.11
CA ASP A 138 -5.37 13.32 16.53
C ASP A 138 -5.72 14.72 17.02
N PHE A 139 -4.76 15.66 16.94
CA PHE A 139 -4.98 17.03 17.40
C PHE A 139 -5.93 17.82 16.49
N GLY A 140 -5.75 17.74 15.17
CA GLY A 140 -6.54 18.53 14.21
C GLY A 140 -7.93 17.97 13.88
N MET A 141 -8.06 16.64 13.80
CA MET A 141 -9.30 15.96 13.36
C MET A 141 -9.97 15.12 14.45
N SER A 142 -9.40 15.05 15.66
CA SER A 142 -9.94 14.29 16.80
C SER A 142 -10.22 12.83 16.43
N GLN A 143 -9.36 12.23 15.60
CA GLN A 143 -9.50 10.84 15.18
C GLN A 143 -8.74 9.93 16.13
N ASP A 144 -9.46 8.98 16.73
CA ASP A 144 -8.85 7.95 17.56
C ASP A 144 -8.18 6.89 16.68
N PHE A 145 -6.92 6.58 17.01
CA PHE A 145 -6.21 5.46 16.42
C PHE A 145 -6.23 4.25 17.36
N PRO A 146 -6.06 3.02 16.84
CA PRO A 146 -5.98 1.83 17.66
C PRO A 146 -4.90 1.99 18.74
N THR A 147 -5.28 1.91 20.01
CA THR A 147 -4.34 1.91 21.15
C THR A 147 -3.73 0.54 21.37
N GLY A 148 -4.29 -0.51 20.76
CA GLY A 148 -3.82 -1.89 20.84
C GLY A 148 -4.55 -2.68 21.92
N ARG A 149 -4.87 -3.95 21.62
CA ARG A 149 -5.56 -4.87 22.54
C ARG A 149 -4.81 -5.15 23.84
N LEU A 150 -3.50 -4.94 23.86
CA LEU A 150 -2.68 -5.14 25.06
C LEU A 150 -2.84 -3.99 26.07
N TRP A 151 -3.33 -2.83 25.62
CA TRP A 151 -3.47 -1.62 26.42
C TRP A 151 -4.93 -1.24 26.66
N GLY A 152 -5.83 -1.60 25.74
CA GLY A 152 -7.28 -1.50 25.90
C GLY A 152 -7.83 -2.80 26.48
N GLY A 153 -8.10 -2.83 27.78
CA GLY A 153 -8.92 -3.86 28.41
C GLY A 153 -10.37 -3.85 27.91
#